data_AF-A0A8X7NHH6-F1
#
_entry.id   AF-A0A8X7NHH6-F1
#
_cell.length_a   1.000
_cell.length_b   1.000
_cell.length_c   1.000
_cell.angle_alpha   90.00
_cell.angle_beta   90.00
_cell.angle_gamma   90.00
#
_symmetry.space_group_name_H-M   'P 1'
#
loop_
_entity.id
_entity.type
_entity.pdbx_description
1 polymer ?
#
loop_
_entity_poly.entity_id
_entity_poly.type
_entity_poly.pdbx_seq_one_letter_code
_entity_poly.pdbx_strand_id
1 'polypeptide(L)'
;MIRETDAIIQLTDLPERNDTEADDVHHPSNLNSKLLLKKKKMLPTAATAFRASLANNLRVLVPIKRTVDYAVKIRVASDGKSVDTNVKHSVNPFDEIAVEEAVRLREKYKKEITRITAVSAGPAKTADVLRTALAMGADDAIHIETNDALEPLGVAKILSAIVKQAAEEEEVGLIILGKQAIDDDASQTGQMLAGLLDWPQATFASKLELLGKAAKGEEVQVTREVDGGLNVLKAKLPIVLTTDLRLNEPRYASLPNIMKAKKKPFKKYSLADLGLENDVKLRLETLKVEEPPKRQGGAKVESVDELVEKLKAAGRI
;
A
#
# COMPACT_ATOMS: atom_id res chain seq x y z
N MET A 1 4.97 -48.98 -12.21
CA MET A 1 3.84 -49.87 -12.50
C MET A 1 2.75 -48.98 -13.09
N ILE A 2 2.46 -49.20 -14.37
CA ILE A 2 1.72 -48.35 -15.31
C ILE A 2 0.21 -48.44 -15.07
N ARG A 3 -0.52 -47.34 -15.36
CA ARG A 3 -1.88 -47.21 -15.95
C ARG A 3 -2.33 -45.75 -15.74
N GLU A 4 -2.17 -44.80 -16.66
CA GLU A 4 -2.78 -44.62 -18.00
C GLU A 4 -4.32 -44.78 -18.03
N THR A 5 -5.01 -43.65 -18.27
CA THR A 5 -6.20 -43.54 -19.13
C THR A 5 -6.30 -42.10 -19.64
N ASP A 6 -5.96 -41.94 -20.92
CA ASP A 6 -6.25 -40.78 -21.76
C ASP A 6 -7.72 -40.75 -22.19
N ALA A 7 -8.27 -39.55 -22.42
CA ALA A 7 -9.50 -39.35 -23.16
C ALA A 7 -9.25 -38.33 -24.30
N ILE A 8 -9.06 -38.89 -25.49
CA ILE A 8 -9.06 -38.21 -26.80
C ILE A 8 -10.49 -38.30 -27.34
N ILE A 9 -11.11 -37.17 -27.71
CA ILE A 9 -12.35 -37.15 -28.49
C ILE A 9 -12.02 -36.65 -29.89
N GLN A 10 -12.25 -37.53 -30.87
CA GLN A 10 -12.03 -37.34 -32.31
C GLN A 10 -13.15 -36.48 -32.94
N LEU A 11 -12.72 -35.71 -33.96
CA LEU A 11 -13.51 -35.02 -34.97
C LEU A 11 -13.93 -36.01 -36.09
N THR A 12 -15.23 -36.05 -36.39
CA THR A 12 -15.90 -36.52 -37.63
C THR A 12 -17.33 -35.96 -37.55
N ASP A 13 -18.02 -35.37 -38.54
CA ASP A 13 -18.14 -35.61 -39.97
C ASP A 13 -18.57 -34.33 -40.72
N LEU A 14 -18.06 -34.15 -41.93
CA LEU A 14 -18.59 -33.29 -43.00
C LEU A 14 -19.28 -34.18 -44.05
N PRO A 15 -20.37 -33.76 -44.69
CA PRO A 15 -20.78 -34.33 -45.97
C PRO A 15 -20.42 -33.43 -47.15
N GLU A 16 -20.01 -34.08 -48.25
CA GLU A 16 -19.53 -33.53 -49.52
C GLU A 16 -20.62 -33.02 -50.46
N ARG A 17 -20.20 -32.06 -51.30
CA ARG A 17 -20.50 -31.74 -52.71
C ARG A 17 -21.83 -32.17 -53.37
N ASN A 18 -22.37 -31.20 -54.14
CA ASN A 18 -22.74 -31.45 -55.53
C ASN A 18 -22.41 -30.22 -56.39
N ASP A 19 -21.61 -30.45 -57.43
CA ASP A 19 -21.30 -29.55 -58.53
C ASP A 19 -22.30 -29.80 -59.66
N THR A 20 -22.87 -28.74 -60.27
CA THR A 20 -23.41 -28.77 -61.65
C THR A 20 -23.31 -27.39 -62.29
N GLU A 21 -22.59 -27.36 -63.43
CA GLU A 21 -22.78 -26.55 -64.66
C GLU A 21 -22.69 -25.01 -64.54
N ALA A 22 -21.65 -24.32 -65.03
CA ALA A 22 -21.23 -24.10 -66.44
C ALA A 22 -22.26 -23.31 -67.27
N ASP A 23 -22.03 -22.00 -67.47
CA ASP A 23 -21.64 -21.43 -68.78
C ASP A 23 -21.76 -19.89 -68.86
N ASP A 24 -20.75 -19.34 -69.55
CA ASP A 24 -20.72 -18.18 -70.45
C ASP A 24 -20.80 -16.70 -70.00
N VAL A 25 -19.61 -16.09 -70.05
CA VAL A 25 -19.19 -14.93 -70.89
C VAL A 25 -20.20 -13.78 -71.09
N HIS A 26 -19.91 -12.63 -70.47
CA HIS A 26 -19.75 -11.34 -71.18
C HIS A 26 -19.26 -10.21 -70.25
N HIS A 27 -18.16 -9.55 -70.61
CA HIS A 27 -17.91 -8.14 -70.27
C HIS A 27 -18.50 -7.28 -71.40
N PRO A 28 -19.07 -6.09 -71.08
CA PRO A 28 -18.22 -4.90 -71.10
C PRO A 28 -18.54 -3.82 -70.05
N SER A 29 -17.48 -3.09 -69.71
CA SER A 29 -17.38 -1.71 -69.23
C SER A 29 -18.66 -0.85 -69.17
N ASN A 30 -18.92 -0.22 -68.00
CA ASN A 30 -18.84 1.24 -67.87
C ASN A 30 -19.03 1.76 -66.45
N LEU A 31 -18.24 2.79 -66.14
CA LEU A 31 -18.49 3.96 -65.28
C LEU A 31 -19.13 3.80 -63.88
N ASN A 32 -18.48 4.49 -62.93
CA ASN A 32 -18.96 4.94 -61.62
C ASN A 32 -18.76 4.01 -60.41
N SER A 33 -17.51 4.00 -59.91
CA SER A 33 -17.26 3.98 -58.46
C SER A 33 -15.92 4.64 -58.10
N LYS A 34 -15.66 5.83 -58.64
CA LYS A 34 -14.69 6.78 -58.05
C LYS A 34 -15.29 7.43 -56.80
N LEU A 35 -15.51 6.63 -55.75
CA LEU A 35 -15.76 7.10 -54.39
C LEU A 35 -15.77 5.84 -53.51
N LEU A 36 -14.71 5.58 -52.74
CA LEU A 36 -14.70 4.72 -51.52
C LEU A 36 -13.41 3.94 -51.23
N LEU A 37 -12.28 4.16 -51.90
CA LEU A 37 -11.05 3.45 -51.47
C LEU A 37 -9.77 4.27 -51.64
N LYS A 38 -9.56 5.26 -50.76
CA LYS A 38 -8.22 5.70 -50.35
C LYS A 38 -8.28 6.45 -49.02
N LYS A 39 -7.45 5.97 -48.07
CA LYS A 39 -7.18 6.50 -46.71
C LYS A 39 -8.21 6.18 -45.63
N LYS A 40 -8.20 4.93 -45.16
CA LYS A 40 -8.43 4.64 -43.73
C LYS A 40 -7.08 4.29 -43.09
N LYS A 41 -6.18 5.28 -43.01
CA LYS A 41 -5.19 5.29 -41.93
C LYS A 41 -6.04 5.38 -40.67
N MET A 42 -6.12 4.29 -39.90
CA MET A 42 -6.69 4.33 -38.55
C MET A 42 -5.93 5.40 -37.77
N LEU A 43 -6.55 6.57 -37.62
CA LEU A 43 -6.22 7.49 -36.56
C LEU A 43 -6.54 6.76 -35.26
N PRO A 44 -5.61 6.69 -34.28
CA PRO A 44 -5.96 6.17 -32.98
C PRO A 44 -7.08 7.05 -32.42
N THR A 45 -8.17 6.42 -32.01
CA THR A 45 -9.24 7.07 -31.26
C THR A 45 -8.63 7.86 -30.11
N ALA A 46 -9.16 9.05 -29.81
CA ALA A 46 -8.63 9.94 -28.79
C ALA A 46 -8.39 9.26 -27.42
N ALA A 47 -9.14 8.21 -27.10
CA ALA A 47 -8.94 7.36 -25.91
C ALA A 47 -7.62 6.54 -25.93
N THR A 48 -7.14 6.14 -27.10
CA THR A 48 -5.88 5.39 -27.29
C THR A 48 -4.68 6.34 -27.34
N ALA A 49 -4.86 7.55 -27.89
CA ALA A 49 -3.82 8.58 -27.95
C ALA A 49 -3.59 9.26 -26.58
N PHE A 50 -4.62 9.36 -25.73
CA PHE A 50 -4.49 9.94 -24.40
C PHE A 50 -3.75 9.00 -23.42
N ARG A 51 -3.87 7.68 -23.59
CA ARG A 51 -3.14 6.68 -22.78
C ARG A 51 -1.64 6.62 -23.07
N ALA A 52 -1.21 6.98 -24.28
CA ALA A 52 0.20 6.98 -24.66
C ALA A 52 1.00 8.20 -24.13
N SER A 53 0.32 9.21 -23.56
CA SER A 53 0.95 10.45 -23.07
C SER A 53 1.18 10.49 -21.56
N LEU A 54 0.68 9.53 -20.78
CA LEU A 54 1.12 9.30 -19.39
C LEU A 54 2.42 8.49 -19.43
N ALA A 55 3.50 9.12 -19.87
CA ALA A 55 4.82 8.51 -19.85
C ALA A 55 5.24 8.24 -18.39
N ASN A 56 5.22 6.98 -17.96
CA ASN A 56 6.11 6.37 -16.96
C ASN A 56 6.30 7.08 -15.59
N ASN A 57 5.28 7.77 -15.09
CA ASN A 57 5.37 8.47 -13.81
C ASN A 57 4.65 7.68 -12.70
N LEU A 58 5.34 7.49 -11.58
CA LEU A 58 4.94 6.70 -10.42
C LEU A 58 4.49 7.60 -9.29
N ARG A 59 3.20 7.53 -8.95
CA ARG A 59 2.68 8.12 -7.73
C ARG A 59 2.88 7.17 -6.55
N VAL A 60 3.43 7.70 -5.46
CA VAL A 60 3.64 7.00 -4.19
C VAL A 60 2.55 7.41 -3.20
N LEU A 61 1.85 6.42 -2.64
CA LEU A 61 0.89 6.61 -1.56
C LEU A 61 1.53 6.21 -0.24
N VAL A 62 1.47 7.11 0.75
CA VAL A 62 2.04 6.86 2.08
C VAL A 62 0.94 7.00 3.14
N PRO A 63 0.29 5.90 3.52
CA PRO A 63 -0.59 5.87 4.68
C PRO A 63 0.22 6.15 5.95
N ILE A 64 -0.29 7.06 6.78
CA ILE A 64 0.25 7.37 8.09
C ILE A 64 -0.86 7.29 9.13
N LYS A 65 -0.52 6.99 10.39
CA LYS A 65 -1.44 6.95 11.51
C LYS A 65 -1.02 7.93 12.60
N ARG A 66 -2.02 8.56 13.21
CA ARG A 66 -1.86 9.34 14.44
C ARG A 66 -1.98 8.40 15.64
N THR A 67 -0.90 8.22 16.39
CA THR A 67 -0.87 7.36 17.57
C THR A 67 -0.49 8.16 18.81
N VAL A 68 -0.67 7.58 20.00
CA VAL A 68 -0.05 8.11 21.22
C VAL A 68 1.47 8.13 21.02
N ASP A 69 2.13 9.18 21.50
CA ASP A 69 3.58 9.33 21.37
C ASP A 69 4.30 8.19 22.11
N TYR A 70 5.29 7.56 21.46
CA TYR A 70 5.97 6.37 21.99
C TYR A 70 6.69 6.62 23.33
N ALA A 71 7.00 7.87 23.67
CA ALA A 71 7.62 8.22 24.95
C ALA A 71 6.60 8.34 26.09
N VAL A 72 5.29 8.31 25.79
CA VAL A 72 4.22 8.40 26.78
C VAL A 72 3.94 7.02 27.37
N LYS A 73 3.98 6.94 28.71
CA LYS A 73 3.47 5.77 29.42
C LYS A 73 1.94 5.80 29.43
N ILE A 74 1.32 4.94 28.62
CA ILE A 74 -0.14 4.78 28.58
C ILE A 74 -0.68 4.20 29.90
N ARG A 75 -1.96 4.49 30.15
CA ARG A 75 -2.75 3.93 31.25
C ARG A 75 -4.05 3.39 30.71
N VAL A 76 -4.59 2.38 31.37
CA VAL A 76 -5.94 1.89 31.08
C VAL A 76 -6.94 2.98 31.47
N ALA A 77 -7.93 3.22 30.61
CA ALA A 77 -8.99 4.16 30.89
C ALA A 77 -9.90 3.65 32.02
N SER A 78 -10.62 4.56 32.67
CA SER A 78 -11.53 4.21 33.77
C SER A 78 -12.70 3.32 33.35
N ASP A 79 -12.99 3.22 32.04
CA ASP A 79 -14.01 2.33 31.48
C ASP A 79 -13.60 0.85 31.47
N GLY A 80 -12.32 0.54 31.69
CA GLY A 80 -11.77 -0.81 31.64
C GLY A 80 -11.85 -1.47 30.24
N LYS A 81 -12.12 -0.68 29.19
CA LYS A 81 -12.30 -1.15 27.80
C LYS A 81 -11.38 -0.43 26.81
N SER A 82 -10.74 0.65 27.23
CA SER A 82 -9.84 1.44 26.38
C SER A 82 -8.60 1.91 27.13
N VAL A 83 -7.74 2.66 26.43
CA VAL A 83 -6.59 3.35 27.01
C VAL A 83 -6.86 4.85 27.06
N ASP A 84 -6.25 5.55 28.01
CA ASP A 84 -6.39 7.01 28.10
C ASP A 84 -5.67 7.70 26.93
N THR A 85 -6.47 8.28 26.04
CA THR A 85 -5.98 9.03 24.86
C THR A 85 -5.88 10.53 25.11
N ASN A 86 -6.07 11.06 26.33
CA ASN A 86 -5.88 12.49 26.61
C ASN A 86 -4.40 12.84 26.87
N VAL A 87 -3.54 12.39 25.97
CA VAL A 87 -2.08 12.52 26.06
C VAL A 87 -1.50 13.04 24.75
N LYS A 88 -0.20 13.32 24.75
CA LYS A 88 0.52 13.72 23.53
C LYS A 88 0.42 12.62 22.46
N HIS A 89 0.16 13.03 21.24
CA HIS A 89 0.15 12.16 20.07
C HIS A 89 1.21 12.61 19.07
N SER A 90 1.67 11.68 18.25
CA SER A 90 2.63 11.91 17.18
C SER A 90 2.25 11.09 15.95
N VAL A 91 3.05 11.23 14.89
CA VAL A 91 3.06 10.26 13.80
C VAL A 91 3.54 8.92 14.38
N ASN A 92 2.96 7.81 13.94
CA ASN A 92 3.48 6.48 14.25
C ASN A 92 4.94 6.35 13.75
N PRO A 93 5.89 5.88 14.57
CA PRO A 93 7.32 5.85 14.18
C PRO A 93 7.61 5.10 12.88
N PHE A 94 6.92 3.99 12.61
CA PHE A 94 7.10 3.24 11.36
C PHE A 94 6.62 4.03 10.12
N ASP A 95 5.64 4.91 10.29
CA ASP A 95 5.10 5.71 9.20
C ASP A 95 6.01 6.89 8.88
N GLU A 96 6.77 7.43 9.85
CA GLU A 96 7.81 8.43 9.57
C GLU A 96 8.89 7.87 8.64
N ILE A 97 9.26 6.60 8.83
CA ILE A 97 10.20 5.87 7.98
C ILE A 97 9.63 5.65 6.58
N ALA A 98 8.33 5.38 6.48
CA ALA A 98 7.64 5.25 5.20
C ALA A 98 7.63 6.57 4.41
N VAL A 99 7.37 7.69 5.08
CA VAL A 99 7.43 9.03 4.47
C VAL A 99 8.85 9.36 4.02
N GLU A 100 9.86 9.10 4.86
CA GLU A 100 11.26 9.33 4.51
C GLU A 100 11.68 8.49 3.30
N GLU A 101 11.32 7.22 3.25
CA GLU A 101 11.66 6.35 2.13
C GLU A 101 11.05 6.87 0.83
N ALA A 102 9.77 7.26 0.85
CA ALA A 102 9.13 7.84 -0.32
C ALA A 102 9.87 9.09 -0.81
N VAL A 103 10.33 9.95 0.11
CA VAL A 103 11.10 11.16 -0.23
C VAL A 103 12.48 10.81 -0.79
N ARG A 104 13.21 9.86 -0.19
CA ARG A 104 14.52 9.40 -0.67
C ARG A 104 14.42 8.76 -2.06
N LEU A 105 13.42 7.93 -2.29
CA LEU A 105 13.16 7.35 -3.60
C LEU A 105 12.94 8.46 -4.63
N ARG A 106 12.11 9.47 -4.32
CA ARG A 106 11.89 10.60 -5.22
C ARG A 106 13.18 11.39 -5.46
N GLU A 107 14.03 11.56 -4.46
CA GLU A 107 15.33 12.24 -4.63
C GLU A 107 16.26 11.48 -5.59
N LYS A 108 16.19 10.15 -5.60
CA LYS A 108 16.98 9.27 -6.49
C LYS A 108 16.37 9.14 -7.89
N TYR A 109 15.04 9.11 -8.00
CA TYR A 109 14.28 8.88 -9.22
C TYR A 109 13.34 10.05 -9.52
N LYS A 110 13.89 11.28 -9.53
CA LYS A 110 13.12 12.55 -9.62
C LYS A 110 12.26 12.66 -10.87
N LYS A 111 12.63 11.98 -11.95
CA LYS A 111 11.91 12.06 -13.23
C LYS A 111 10.74 11.09 -13.26
N GLU A 112 10.84 10.02 -12.50
CA GLU A 112 9.91 8.91 -12.49
C GLU A 112 8.92 9.02 -11.34
N ILE A 113 9.33 9.47 -10.14
CA ILE A 113 8.39 9.68 -9.02
C ILE A 113 7.89 11.12 -9.04
N THR A 114 6.67 11.31 -9.52
CA THR A 114 6.06 12.64 -9.70
C THR A 114 5.39 13.18 -8.46
N ARG A 115 4.87 12.30 -7.61
CA ARG A 115 3.98 12.69 -6.53
C ARG A 115 4.02 11.74 -5.35
N ILE A 116 4.14 12.31 -4.15
CA ILE A 116 4.02 11.61 -2.86
C ILE A 116 2.77 12.13 -2.16
N THR A 117 1.76 11.28 -2.01
CA THR A 117 0.52 11.63 -1.30
C THR A 117 0.51 10.96 0.07
N ALA A 118 0.43 11.75 1.14
CA ALA A 118 0.21 11.23 2.49
C ALA A 118 -1.28 11.01 2.75
N VAL A 119 -1.66 9.91 3.38
CA VAL A 119 -3.08 9.58 3.65
C VAL A 119 -3.26 9.18 5.10
N SER A 120 -4.31 9.66 5.76
CA SER A 120 -4.65 9.22 7.12
C SER A 120 -6.15 9.26 7.34
N ALA A 121 -6.68 8.27 8.04
CA ALA A 121 -8.07 8.20 8.47
C ALA A 121 -8.17 8.38 9.99
N GLY A 122 -9.15 9.14 10.45
CA GLY A 122 -9.39 9.39 11.87
C GLY A 122 -9.96 10.78 12.16
N PRO A 123 -10.03 11.17 13.44
CA PRO A 123 -10.70 12.41 13.87
C PRO A 123 -9.99 13.66 13.35
N ALA A 124 -10.62 14.83 13.48
CA ALA A 124 -10.09 16.12 12.99
C ALA A 124 -8.61 16.39 13.33
N LYS A 125 -8.16 15.98 14.54
CA LYS A 125 -6.76 16.14 15.01
C LYS A 125 -5.74 15.34 14.18
N THR A 126 -6.19 14.41 13.36
CA THR A 126 -5.36 13.65 12.40
C THR A 126 -4.73 14.55 11.33
N ALA A 127 -5.33 15.72 11.07
CA ALA A 127 -4.75 16.72 10.17
C ALA A 127 -3.34 17.17 10.61
N ASP A 128 -3.01 17.10 11.91
CA ASP A 128 -1.71 17.54 12.42
C ASP A 128 -0.58 16.61 11.99
N VAL A 129 -0.78 15.29 12.04
CA VAL A 129 0.23 14.32 11.58
C VAL A 129 0.41 14.35 10.07
N LEU A 130 -0.67 14.61 9.31
CA LEU A 130 -0.60 14.83 7.87
C LEU A 130 0.23 16.07 7.52
N ARG A 131 0.10 17.16 8.30
CA ARG A 131 0.95 18.34 8.14
C ARG A 131 2.42 18.06 8.43
N THR A 132 2.72 17.16 9.37
CA THR A 132 4.10 16.70 9.60
C THR A 132 4.64 15.98 8.37
N ALA A 133 3.90 15.03 7.78
CA ALA A 133 4.32 14.34 6.55
C ALA A 133 4.51 15.32 5.36
N LEU A 134 3.61 16.30 5.21
CA LEU A 134 3.74 17.39 4.23
C LEU A 134 5.02 18.23 4.46
N ALA A 135 5.40 18.45 5.72
CA ALA A 135 6.60 19.18 6.08
C ALA A 135 7.89 18.35 5.86
N MET A 136 7.82 17.03 6.01
CA MET A 136 8.93 16.10 5.72
C MET A 136 9.22 16.02 4.22
N GLY A 137 8.18 16.06 3.38
CA GLY A 137 8.39 16.09 1.94
C GLY A 137 7.24 15.61 1.06
N ALA A 138 6.12 15.15 1.63
CA ALA A 138 4.93 14.79 0.85
C ALA A 138 4.38 16.00 0.09
N ASP A 139 3.84 15.79 -1.11
CA ASP A 139 3.36 16.84 -2.01
C ASP A 139 1.95 17.29 -1.65
N ASP A 140 1.09 16.32 -1.32
CA ASP A 140 -0.28 16.53 -0.92
C ASP A 140 -0.72 15.54 0.16
N ALA A 141 -1.83 15.87 0.83
CA ALA A 141 -2.40 15.04 1.89
C ALA A 141 -3.87 14.75 1.62
N ILE A 142 -4.31 13.56 2.01
CA ILE A 142 -5.71 13.14 2.03
C ILE A 142 -6.09 12.79 3.47
N HIS A 143 -7.07 13.50 4.02
CA HIS A 143 -7.64 13.22 5.33
C HIS A 143 -9.03 12.61 5.16
N ILE A 144 -9.20 11.41 5.69
CA ILE A 144 -10.49 10.74 5.80
C ILE A 144 -11.00 11.01 7.22
N GLU A 145 -11.84 12.03 7.36
CA GLU A 145 -12.36 12.42 8.66
C GLU A 145 -13.46 11.47 9.11
N THR A 146 -13.22 10.81 10.23
CA THR A 146 -14.21 10.01 10.94
C THR A 146 -13.88 10.01 12.43
N ASN A 147 -14.91 9.96 13.27
CA ASN A 147 -14.77 9.72 14.70
C ASN A 147 -14.96 8.24 15.06
N ASP A 148 -15.27 7.41 14.06
CA ASP A 148 -15.43 5.97 14.25
C ASP A 148 -14.08 5.32 14.55
N ALA A 149 -14.09 4.33 15.43
CA ALA A 149 -12.94 3.46 15.62
C ALA A 149 -12.73 2.61 14.36
N LEU A 150 -11.47 2.48 13.92
CA LEU A 150 -11.11 1.80 12.69
C LEU A 150 -10.26 0.58 12.99
N GLU A 151 -10.69 -0.58 12.51
CA GLU A 151 -9.89 -1.80 12.46
C GLU A 151 -8.94 -1.79 11.25
N PRO A 152 -7.85 -2.59 11.26
CA PRO A 152 -6.95 -2.73 10.11
C PRO A 152 -7.66 -3.02 8.79
N LEU A 153 -8.72 -3.84 8.81
CA LEU A 153 -9.52 -4.13 7.61
C LEU A 153 -10.28 -2.90 7.11
N GLY A 154 -10.86 -2.11 8.02
CA GLY A 154 -11.55 -0.87 7.70
C GLY A 154 -10.59 0.14 7.05
N VAL A 155 -9.39 0.30 7.62
CA VAL A 155 -8.33 1.14 7.06
C VAL A 155 -7.90 0.61 5.68
N ALA A 156 -7.69 -0.69 5.52
CA ALA A 156 -7.30 -1.28 4.23
C ALA A 156 -8.38 -1.06 3.14
N LYS A 157 -9.67 -1.14 3.48
CA LYS A 157 -10.77 -0.81 2.55
C LYS A 157 -10.77 0.67 2.14
N ILE A 158 -10.56 1.58 3.09
CA ILE A 158 -10.44 3.02 2.82
C ILE A 158 -9.28 3.28 1.85
N LEU A 159 -8.11 2.73 2.15
CA LEU A 159 -6.92 2.88 1.29
C LEU A 159 -7.14 2.28 -0.10
N SER A 160 -7.77 1.11 -0.19
CA SER A 160 -8.14 0.50 -1.46
C SER A 160 -9.10 1.40 -2.27
N ALA A 161 -10.10 2.00 -1.63
CA ALA A 161 -11.03 2.91 -2.31
C ALA A 161 -10.30 4.15 -2.86
N ILE A 162 -9.37 4.71 -2.09
CA ILE A 162 -8.55 5.86 -2.52
C ILE A 162 -7.66 5.49 -3.71
N VAL A 163 -7.02 4.32 -3.68
CA VAL A 163 -6.19 3.84 -4.81
C VAL A 163 -7.04 3.66 -6.07
N LYS A 164 -8.25 3.09 -5.93
CA LYS A 164 -9.18 2.90 -7.05
C LYS A 164 -9.66 4.24 -7.62
N GLN A 165 -10.03 5.20 -6.78
CA GLN A 165 -10.44 6.54 -7.23
C GLN A 165 -9.27 7.32 -7.85
N ALA A 166 -8.07 7.19 -7.30
CA ALA A 166 -6.86 7.81 -7.83
C ALA A 166 -6.52 7.33 -9.24
N ALA A 167 -6.90 6.10 -9.63
CA ALA A 167 -6.66 5.57 -10.97
C ALA A 167 -7.34 6.38 -12.08
N GLU A 168 -8.36 7.19 -11.75
CA GLU A 168 -9.03 8.08 -12.69
C GLU A 168 -8.27 9.40 -12.93
N GLU A 169 -7.42 9.82 -11.97
CA GLU A 169 -6.62 11.06 -12.06
C GLU A 169 -5.15 10.77 -12.42
N GLU A 170 -4.44 10.03 -11.56
CA GLU A 170 -3.01 9.71 -11.65
C GLU A 170 -2.77 8.39 -10.89
N GLU A 171 -2.38 7.34 -11.62
CA GLU A 171 -2.32 5.98 -11.07
C GLU A 171 -1.27 5.83 -9.98
N VAL A 172 -1.68 5.33 -8.81
CA VAL A 172 -0.77 4.88 -7.76
C VAL A 172 -0.07 3.61 -8.23
N GLY A 173 1.25 3.57 -8.09
CA GLY A 173 2.02 2.36 -8.39
C GLY A 173 2.92 1.87 -7.26
N LEU A 174 3.05 2.64 -6.17
CA LEU A 174 3.80 2.21 -5.00
C LEU A 174 3.07 2.67 -3.74
N ILE A 175 2.83 1.75 -2.81
CA ILE A 175 2.29 2.09 -1.49
C ILE A 175 3.34 1.71 -0.45
N ILE A 176 3.69 2.65 0.43
CA ILE A 176 4.65 2.44 1.51
C ILE A 176 3.94 2.72 2.83
N LEU A 177 3.75 1.70 3.66
CA LEU A 177 3.15 1.80 4.99
C LEU A 177 4.20 1.52 6.07
N GLY A 178 3.95 1.89 7.32
CA GLY A 178 4.65 1.31 8.45
C GLY A 178 4.36 -0.19 8.63
N LYS A 179 5.30 -0.93 9.22
CA LYS A 179 5.12 -2.36 9.60
C LYS A 179 3.92 -2.60 10.51
N GLN A 180 3.75 -1.75 11.51
CA GLN A 180 2.64 -1.81 12.46
C GLN A 180 2.40 -0.42 13.04
N ALA A 181 1.24 -0.23 13.65
CA ALA A 181 0.99 0.93 14.49
C ALA A 181 1.23 0.57 15.95
N ILE A 182 1.91 1.44 16.69
CA ILE A 182 2.32 1.16 18.08
C ILE A 182 1.16 1.14 19.10
N ASP A 183 -0.06 1.46 18.67
CA ASP A 183 -1.25 1.48 19.52
C ASP A 183 -2.04 0.17 19.45
N ASP A 184 -2.20 -0.42 18.27
CA ASP A 184 -2.86 -1.72 18.06
C ASP A 184 -1.89 -2.91 17.92
N ASP A 185 -0.61 -2.64 17.61
CA ASP A 185 0.45 -3.61 17.32
C ASP A 185 0.01 -4.75 16.38
N ALA A 186 -0.95 -4.47 15.47
CA ALA A 186 -1.63 -5.51 14.72
C ALA A 186 -0.78 -6.07 13.57
N SER A 187 0.07 -5.24 12.95
CA SER A 187 0.86 -5.56 11.75
C SER A 187 0.02 -6.25 10.65
N GLN A 188 -1.11 -5.66 10.27
CA GLN A 188 -2.11 -6.26 9.36
C GLN A 188 -2.48 -5.39 8.15
N THR A 189 -2.57 -4.08 8.33
CA THR A 189 -3.16 -3.16 7.34
C THR A 189 -2.49 -3.25 5.96
N GLY A 190 -1.15 -3.32 5.91
CA GLY A 190 -0.41 -3.40 4.66
C GLY A 190 -0.70 -4.70 3.89
N GLN A 191 -0.70 -5.84 4.59
CA GLN A 191 -0.96 -7.14 3.97
C GLN A 191 -2.42 -7.28 3.52
N MET A 192 -3.37 -6.77 4.32
CA MET A 192 -4.78 -6.72 3.94
C MET A 192 -5.01 -5.85 2.71
N LEU A 193 -4.37 -4.69 2.64
CA LEU A 193 -4.45 -3.79 1.48
C LEU A 193 -3.90 -4.48 0.21
N ALA A 194 -2.76 -5.15 0.31
CA ALA A 194 -2.20 -5.91 -0.81
C ALA A 194 -3.18 -6.98 -1.31
N GLY A 195 -3.80 -7.73 -0.40
CA GLY A 195 -4.82 -8.73 -0.76
C GLY A 195 -6.07 -8.13 -1.40
N LEU A 196 -6.56 -6.99 -0.90
CA LEU A 196 -7.74 -6.31 -1.47
C LEU A 196 -7.50 -5.71 -2.86
N LEU A 197 -6.26 -5.33 -3.15
CA LEU A 197 -5.83 -4.80 -4.44
C LEU A 197 -5.37 -5.89 -5.42
N ASP A 198 -5.18 -7.13 -4.93
CA ASP A 198 -4.49 -8.21 -5.65
C ASP A 198 -3.08 -7.79 -6.11
N TRP A 199 -2.35 -7.09 -5.24
CA TRP A 199 -1.00 -6.60 -5.51
C TRP A 199 0.06 -7.43 -4.80
N PRO A 200 1.27 -7.58 -5.39
CA PRO A 200 2.40 -8.12 -4.68
C PRO A 200 2.69 -7.29 -3.42
N GLN A 201 3.28 -7.96 -2.42
CA GLN A 201 3.68 -7.31 -1.18
C GLN A 201 5.12 -7.66 -0.80
N ALA A 202 5.80 -6.73 -0.13
CA ALA A 202 7.01 -7.04 0.63
C ALA A 202 6.95 -6.36 2.00
N THR A 203 6.77 -7.18 3.03
CA THR A 203 6.67 -6.70 4.41
C THR A 203 8.03 -6.61 5.09
N PHE A 204 8.14 -5.82 6.16
CA PHE A 204 9.34 -5.66 6.99
C PHE A 204 10.58 -5.28 6.16
N ALA A 205 10.41 -4.36 5.21
CA ALA A 205 11.48 -3.92 4.32
C ALA A 205 12.55 -3.15 5.09
N SER A 206 13.81 -3.59 5.01
CA SER A 206 15.00 -2.90 5.51
C SER A 206 15.88 -2.32 4.40
N LYS A 207 15.61 -2.65 3.13
CA LYS A 207 16.20 -1.98 1.97
C LYS A 207 15.24 -2.05 0.78
N LEU A 208 15.14 -0.97 0.00
CA LEU A 208 14.33 -0.89 -1.21
C LEU A 208 15.15 -0.32 -2.38
N GLU A 209 15.14 -1.02 -3.50
CA GLU A 209 15.83 -0.61 -4.72
C GLU A 209 14.92 -0.83 -5.94
N LEU A 210 14.76 0.20 -6.78
CA LEU A 210 14.08 0.02 -8.06
C LEU A 210 15.08 -0.54 -9.08
N LEU A 211 14.72 -1.66 -9.70
CA LEU A 211 15.51 -2.34 -10.73
C LEU A 211 15.03 -1.88 -12.11
N GLY A 212 15.53 -0.73 -12.56
CA GLY A 212 15.16 -0.13 -13.85
C GLY A 212 14.55 1.25 -13.68
N LYS A 213 13.61 1.60 -14.56
CA LYS A 213 12.85 2.85 -14.43
C LYS A 213 11.75 2.67 -13.38
N ALA A 214 11.36 3.72 -12.67
CA ALA A 214 10.21 3.64 -11.78
C ALA A 214 8.90 3.73 -12.59
N ALA A 215 8.55 2.64 -13.29
CA ALA A 215 7.33 2.56 -14.09
C ALA A 215 6.55 1.28 -13.78
N LYS A 216 5.26 1.25 -14.08
CA LYS A 216 4.44 0.04 -13.88
C LYS A 216 5.02 -1.14 -14.67
N GLY A 217 4.99 -2.32 -14.05
CA GLY A 217 5.56 -3.56 -14.60
C GLY A 217 7.08 -3.70 -14.41
N GLU A 218 7.78 -2.62 -14.05
CA GLU A 218 9.20 -2.67 -13.71
C GLU A 218 9.41 -3.34 -12.35
N GLU A 219 10.60 -3.88 -12.15
CA GLU A 219 10.92 -4.66 -10.96
C GLU A 219 11.45 -3.78 -9.83
N VAL A 220 11.13 -4.18 -8.61
CA VAL A 220 11.71 -3.67 -7.39
C VAL A 220 12.37 -4.83 -6.65
N GLN A 221 13.50 -4.53 -6.03
CA GLN A 221 14.19 -5.43 -5.12
C GLN A 221 14.02 -4.92 -3.70
N VAL A 222 13.53 -5.80 -2.83
CA VAL A 222 13.27 -5.48 -1.43
C VAL A 222 14.02 -6.46 -0.57
N THR A 223 14.85 -5.96 0.33
CA THR A 223 15.45 -6.77 1.40
C THR A 223 14.55 -6.68 2.61
N ARG A 224 14.13 -7.83 3.13
CA ARG A 224 13.20 -7.97 4.25
C ARG A 224 13.93 -8.54 5.46
N GLU A 225 13.56 -8.05 6.62
CA GLU A 225 13.91 -8.66 7.90
C GLU A 225 12.98 -9.85 8.16
N VAL A 226 13.57 -11.00 8.45
CA VAL A 226 12.88 -12.23 8.87
C VAL A 226 13.59 -12.78 10.11
N ASP A 227 12.95 -13.71 10.82
CA ASP A 227 13.48 -14.18 12.11
C ASP A 227 14.92 -14.75 12.02
N GLY A 228 15.26 -15.38 10.91
CA GLY A 228 16.59 -15.95 10.65
C GLY A 228 17.60 -15.00 10.01
N GLY A 229 17.27 -13.73 9.77
CA GLY A 229 18.14 -12.75 9.12
C GLY A 229 17.46 -11.99 7.99
N LEU A 230 18.06 -11.96 6.81
CA LEU A 230 17.59 -11.16 5.67
C LEU A 230 17.09 -12.05 4.52
N ASN A 231 16.01 -11.62 3.87
CA ASN A 231 15.49 -12.24 2.67
C ASN A 231 15.33 -11.20 1.56
N VAL A 232 15.88 -11.47 0.37
CA VAL A 232 15.81 -10.57 -0.78
C VAL A 232 14.74 -11.05 -1.74
N LEU A 233 13.74 -10.22 -2.00
CA LEU A 233 12.66 -10.48 -2.94
C LEU A 233 12.75 -9.55 -4.15
N LYS A 234 12.29 -10.05 -5.29
CA LYS A 234 11.99 -9.23 -6.47
C LYS A 234 10.49 -9.30 -6.75
N ALA A 235 9.89 -8.17 -7.06
CA ALA A 235 8.47 -8.07 -7.39
C ALA A 235 8.26 -6.95 -8.41
N LYS A 236 7.13 -7.00 -9.12
CA LYS A 236 6.78 -5.98 -10.12
C LYS A 236 5.93 -4.88 -9.50
N LEU A 237 6.05 -3.66 -10.03
CA LEU A 237 5.10 -2.59 -9.77
C LEU A 237 3.78 -2.86 -10.51
N PRO A 238 2.60 -2.57 -9.93
CA PRO A 238 2.40 -1.91 -8.64
C PRO A 238 2.59 -2.84 -7.43
N ILE A 239 3.03 -2.31 -6.28
CA ILE A 239 3.35 -3.10 -5.08
C ILE A 239 2.97 -2.37 -3.79
N VAL A 240 2.68 -3.15 -2.74
CA VAL A 240 2.51 -2.68 -1.36
C VAL A 240 3.71 -3.07 -0.51
N LEU A 241 4.32 -2.10 0.17
CA LEU A 241 5.48 -2.29 1.05
C LEU A 241 5.13 -1.89 2.47
N THR A 242 5.72 -2.60 3.45
CA THR A 242 5.72 -2.14 4.83
C THR A 242 7.15 -1.96 5.33
N THR A 243 7.46 -0.83 5.96
CA THR A 243 8.81 -0.48 6.41
C THR A 243 9.16 -1.10 7.76
N ASP A 244 10.38 -1.59 7.91
CA ASP A 244 10.97 -1.89 9.21
C ASP A 244 11.74 -0.67 9.76
N LEU A 245 12.02 -0.66 11.07
CA LEU A 245 12.79 0.41 11.72
C LEU A 245 14.19 0.60 11.13
N ARG A 246 14.76 -0.44 10.52
CA ARG A 246 16.13 -0.44 9.97
C ARG A 246 16.23 0.17 8.57
N LEU A 247 15.11 0.50 7.92
CA LEU A 247 15.12 0.95 6.52
C LEU A 247 15.84 2.28 6.34
N ASN A 248 15.58 3.25 7.21
CA ASN A 248 16.18 4.58 7.16
C ASN A 248 16.03 5.31 8.50
N GLU A 249 16.61 6.50 8.56
CA GLU A 249 16.43 7.46 9.66
C GLU A 249 15.61 8.65 9.13
N PRO A 250 14.40 8.90 9.66
CA PRO A 250 13.55 10.00 9.22
C PRO A 250 14.20 11.37 9.43
N ARG A 251 14.09 12.25 8.43
CA ARG A 251 14.62 13.62 8.56
C ARG A 251 13.70 14.49 9.42
N TYR A 252 14.31 15.42 10.15
CA TYR A 252 13.55 16.49 10.80
C TYR A 252 13.05 17.52 9.79
N ALA A 253 11.77 17.88 9.88
CA ALA A 253 11.21 18.94 9.07
C ALA A 253 11.74 20.32 9.51
N SER A 254 12.34 21.07 8.59
CA SER A 254 12.82 22.43 8.86
C SER A 254 11.67 23.41 9.06
N LEU A 255 11.88 24.48 9.86
CA LEU A 255 10.87 25.54 10.06
C LEU A 255 10.30 26.11 8.75
N PRO A 256 11.11 26.38 7.70
CA PRO A 256 10.57 26.81 6.40
C PRO A 256 9.62 25.78 5.77
N ASN A 257 9.93 24.49 5.89
CA ASN A 257 9.08 23.43 5.33
C ASN A 257 7.78 23.26 6.11
N ILE A 258 7.81 23.41 7.44
CA ILE A 258 6.60 23.42 8.28
C ILE A 258 5.65 24.56 7.86
N MET A 259 6.20 25.74 7.54
CA MET A 259 5.40 26.87 7.07
C MET A 259 4.83 26.63 5.66
N LYS A 260 5.62 26.03 4.75
CA LYS A 260 5.16 25.65 3.40
C LYS A 260 4.09 24.56 3.44
N ALA A 261 4.19 23.61 4.37
CA ALA A 261 3.26 22.50 4.53
C ALA A 261 1.81 22.96 4.73
N LYS A 262 1.60 24.08 5.43
CA LYS A 262 0.26 24.67 5.64
C LYS A 262 -0.43 25.13 4.34
N LYS A 263 0.34 25.37 3.27
CA LYS A 263 -0.17 25.83 1.96
C LYS A 263 -0.27 24.71 0.93
N LYS A 264 0.22 23.51 1.25
CA LYS A 264 0.18 22.38 0.32
C LYS A 264 -1.26 21.86 0.15
N PRO A 265 -1.58 21.22 -0.98
CA PRO A 265 -2.91 20.64 -1.20
C PRO A 265 -3.28 19.65 -0.10
N PHE A 266 -4.49 19.82 0.45
CA PHE A 266 -5.03 18.99 1.51
C PHE A 266 -6.49 18.67 1.15
N LYS A 267 -6.73 17.46 0.66
CA LYS A 267 -8.07 16.97 0.34
C LYS A 267 -8.67 16.34 1.59
N LYS A 268 -9.94 16.61 1.85
CA LYS A 268 -10.69 16.04 2.98
C LYS A 268 -11.87 15.25 2.42
N TYR A 269 -12.03 14.02 2.89
CA TYR A 269 -13.15 13.14 2.57
C TYR A 269 -13.79 12.64 3.85
N SER A 270 -15.07 12.34 3.78
CA SER A 270 -15.80 11.52 4.75
C SER A 270 -15.83 10.06 4.28
N LEU A 271 -16.29 9.15 5.15
CA LEU A 271 -16.56 7.77 4.74
C LEU A 271 -17.67 7.68 3.68
N ALA A 272 -18.61 8.64 3.68
CA ALA A 272 -19.70 8.76 2.72
C ALA A 272 -19.18 9.04 1.30
N ASP A 273 -18.22 9.96 1.18
CA ASP A 273 -17.63 10.35 -0.10
C ASP A 273 -16.91 9.17 -0.80
N LEU A 274 -16.48 8.18 -0.02
CA LEU A 274 -15.84 6.94 -0.50
C LEU A 274 -16.82 5.77 -0.66
N GLY A 275 -18.10 5.94 -0.30
CA GLY A 275 -19.10 4.88 -0.33
C GLY A 275 -18.88 3.78 0.72
N LEU A 276 -18.18 4.08 1.82
CA LEU A 276 -17.68 3.08 2.78
C LEU A 276 -18.38 3.11 4.16
N GLU A 277 -19.45 3.88 4.32
CA GLU A 277 -20.16 4.07 5.62
C GLU A 277 -20.54 2.76 6.31
N ASN A 278 -20.93 1.75 5.55
CA ASN A 278 -21.34 0.45 6.09
C ASN A 278 -20.23 -0.60 6.11
N ASP A 279 -19.15 -0.36 5.38
CA ASP A 279 -18.10 -1.35 5.11
C ASP A 279 -17.01 -1.40 6.19
N VAL A 280 -16.85 -0.28 6.88
CA VAL A 280 -15.79 0.02 7.83
C VAL A 280 -16.22 -0.23 9.29
N LYS A 281 -17.44 -0.75 9.49
CA LYS A 281 -17.94 -1.15 10.82
C LYS A 281 -16.99 -2.15 11.49
N LEU A 282 -16.83 -1.98 12.80
CA LEU A 282 -16.09 -2.88 13.67
C LEU A 282 -16.65 -4.31 13.57
N ARG A 283 -15.75 -5.28 13.48
CA ARG A 283 -16.05 -6.72 13.50
C ARG A 283 -15.68 -7.35 14.82
N LEU A 284 -14.82 -6.70 15.60
CA LEU A 284 -14.32 -7.12 16.89
C LEU A 284 -14.84 -6.16 17.96
N GLU A 285 -15.20 -6.73 19.11
CA GLU A 285 -15.58 -5.98 20.29
C GLU A 285 -14.52 -6.17 21.39
N THR A 286 -13.96 -5.07 21.88
CA THR A 286 -13.05 -5.10 23.03
C THR A 286 -13.85 -5.23 24.31
N LEU A 287 -13.82 -6.42 24.91
CA LEU A 287 -14.54 -6.69 26.15
C LEU A 287 -13.88 -6.06 27.37
N LYS A 288 -12.54 -6.07 27.41
CA LYS A 288 -11.76 -5.65 28.58
C LYS A 288 -10.33 -5.28 28.19
N VAL A 289 -9.78 -4.27 28.85
CA VAL A 289 -8.37 -3.87 28.81
C VAL A 289 -7.87 -3.80 30.25
N GLU A 290 -6.73 -4.44 30.53
CA GLU A 290 -6.14 -4.47 31.87
C GLU A 290 -4.64 -4.18 31.82
N GLU A 291 -4.10 -3.66 32.93
CA GLU A 291 -2.66 -3.54 33.06
C GLU A 291 -2.02 -4.93 33.14
N PRO A 292 -0.86 -5.15 32.49
CA PRO A 292 -0.15 -6.41 32.65
C PRO A 292 0.27 -6.61 34.11
N PRO A 293 0.43 -7.87 34.56
CA PRO A 293 0.90 -8.16 35.91
C PRO A 293 2.19 -7.41 36.22
N LYS A 294 2.23 -6.71 37.36
CA LYS A 294 3.43 -6.02 37.82
C LYS A 294 4.55 -7.05 37.99
N ARG A 295 5.69 -6.82 37.33
CA ARG A 295 6.88 -7.67 37.47
C ARG A 295 7.25 -7.78 38.95
N GLN A 296 7.40 -9.01 39.45
CA GLN A 296 7.91 -9.24 40.81
C GLN A 296 9.34 -8.72 40.92
N GLY A 297 9.68 -8.11 42.07
CA GLY A 297 11.01 -7.57 42.31
C GLY A 297 12.09 -8.64 42.12
N GLY A 298 13.17 -8.28 41.41
CA GLY A 298 14.35 -9.14 41.31
C GLY A 298 15.26 -9.01 42.53
N ALA A 299 16.25 -9.91 42.64
CA ALA A 299 17.34 -9.82 43.60
C ALA A 299 18.63 -9.38 42.89
N LYS A 300 19.48 -8.64 43.59
CA LYS A 300 20.88 -8.45 43.19
C LYS A 300 21.69 -9.63 43.75
N VAL A 301 22.69 -10.08 43.00
CA VAL A 301 23.64 -11.14 43.39
C VAL A 301 25.03 -10.52 43.46
N GLU A 302 25.87 -11.01 44.34
CA GLU A 302 27.20 -10.45 44.59
C GLU A 302 28.28 -11.12 43.74
N SER A 303 28.00 -12.29 43.16
CA SER A 303 28.94 -13.04 42.33
C SER A 303 28.29 -13.74 41.13
N VAL A 304 29.13 -14.13 40.17
CA VAL A 304 28.71 -14.95 39.02
C VAL A 304 28.27 -16.34 39.48
N ASP A 305 28.93 -16.92 40.48
CA ASP A 305 28.57 -18.24 41.00
C ASP A 305 27.17 -18.21 41.62
N GLU A 306 26.87 -17.20 42.44
CA GLU A 306 25.53 -17.02 43.03
C GLU A 306 24.45 -16.80 41.95
N LEU A 307 24.78 -16.10 40.86
CA LEU A 307 23.87 -15.95 39.73
C LEU A 307 23.56 -17.30 39.08
N VAL A 308 24.59 -18.10 38.79
CA VAL A 308 24.43 -19.42 38.16
C VAL A 308 23.65 -20.36 39.07
N GLU A 309 23.92 -20.35 40.38
CA GLU A 309 23.16 -21.13 41.37
C GLU A 309 21.68 -20.75 41.37
N LYS A 310 21.36 -19.45 41.43
CA LYS A 310 19.96 -18.98 41.40
C LYS A 310 19.27 -19.30 40.09
N LEU A 311 19.97 -19.24 38.95
CA LEU A 311 19.42 -19.59 37.64
C LEU A 311 19.14 -21.10 37.51
N LYS A 312 20.05 -21.95 37.99
CA LYS A 312 19.84 -23.41 38.07
C LYS A 312 18.67 -23.75 38.98
N ALA A 313 18.61 -23.16 40.17
CA ALA A 313 17.50 -23.34 41.10
C ALA A 313 16.14 -22.90 40.50
N ALA A 314 16.17 -21.90 39.61
CA ALA A 314 15.00 -21.44 38.86
C ALA A 314 14.72 -22.23 37.57
N GLY A 315 15.51 -23.26 37.24
CA GLY A 315 15.36 -24.09 36.04
C GLY A 315 15.53 -23.33 34.72
N ARG A 316 16.32 -22.26 34.73
CA ARG A 316 16.55 -21.41 33.54
C ARG A 316 17.80 -21.79 32.75
N ILE A 317 18.72 -22.50 33.39
CA ILE A 317 19.94 -23.10 32.84
C ILE A 317 20.22 -24.44 33.53
#